data_AF-E4NEK7-F1
#
_entry.id   AF-E4NEK7-F1
#
_cell.length_a   1.000
_cell.length_b   1.000
_cell.length_c   1.000
_cell.angle_alpha   90.00
_cell.angle_beta   90.00
_cell.angle_gamma   90.00
#
_symmetry.space_group_name_H-M   'P 1'
#
loop_
_entity.id
_entity.type
_entity.pdbx_description
1 polymer ?
#
loop_
_entity_poly.entity_id
_entity_poly.type
_entity_poly.pdbx_seq_one_letter_code
_entity_poly.pdbx_strand_id
1 'polypeptide(L)'
;MIRVVPFEVNTFPGQAENLRLIAGVVPELDTVQVDLTHGTQFVHSEAELHTYRNMMVEVEEVALSPQESRDFIHRVGKELKGKAR
;
A
#
# COMPACT_ATOMS: atom_id res chain seq x y z
N MET A 1 8.43 0.23 -6.66
CA MET A 1 9.37 0.28 -5.52
C MET A 1 8.63 -0.31 -4.32
N ILE A 2 9.20 -1.25 -3.56
CA ILE A 2 8.51 -1.88 -2.43
C ILE A 2 8.68 -1.01 -1.18
N ARG A 3 7.59 -0.81 -0.44
CA ARG A 3 7.60 -0.16 0.88
C ARG A 3 6.99 -1.11 1.91
N VAL A 4 7.47 -1.03 3.15
CA VAL A 4 7.01 -1.85 4.27
C VAL A 4 6.35 -0.94 5.30
N VAL A 5 5.13 -1.28 5.73
CA VAL A 5 4.55 -0.72 6.95
C VAL A 5 4.83 -1.71 8.08
N PRO A 6 5.63 -1.32 9.09
CA PRO A 6 5.93 -2.19 10.22
C PRO A 6 4.74 -2.25 11.19
N PHE A 7 4.59 -3.36 11.92
CA PHE A 7 3.52 -3.51 12.91
C PHE A 7 3.62 -2.57 14.12
N GLU A 8 4.72 -1.83 14.28
CA GLU A 8 4.90 -0.86 15.36
C GLU A 8 4.14 0.45 15.15
N VAL A 9 3.57 0.68 13.95
CA VAL A 9 2.72 1.85 13.71
C VAL A 9 1.41 1.75 14.51
N ASN A 10 0.93 2.89 15.02
CA ASN A 10 -0.29 2.93 15.84
C ASN A 10 -1.55 2.51 15.08
N THR A 11 -1.61 2.84 13.78
CA THR A 11 -2.73 2.51 12.90
C THR A 11 -2.24 2.36 11.46
N PHE A 12 -2.92 1.53 10.68
CA PHE A 12 -2.74 1.46 9.24
C PHE A 12 -3.87 2.25 8.58
N PRO A 13 -3.56 3.36 7.88
CA PRO A 13 -4.59 4.21 7.27
C PRO A 13 -5.18 3.61 5.97
N GLY A 14 -4.67 2.48 5.50
CA GLY A 14 -5.18 1.80 4.32
C GLY A 14 -6.42 0.95 4.58
N GLN A 15 -7.17 0.68 3.51
CA GLN A 15 -8.27 -0.29 3.53
C GLN A 15 -7.74 -1.72 3.71
N ALA A 16 -8.62 -2.63 4.16
CA ALA A 16 -8.26 -4.04 4.35
C ALA A 16 -8.06 -4.76 3.02
N GLU A 17 -8.73 -4.29 1.98
CA GLU A 17 -8.69 -4.82 0.63
C GLU A 17 -7.41 -4.45 -0.10
N ASN A 18 -6.96 -5.33 -0.99
CA ASN A 18 -5.89 -4.98 -1.92
C ASN A 18 -6.44 -4.00 -2.95
N LEU A 19 -5.67 -2.94 -3.22
CA LEU A 19 -6.07 -1.95 -4.20
C LEU A 19 -4.88 -1.46 -5.02
N ARG A 20 -5.22 -0.85 -6.16
CA ARG A 20 -4.26 -0.25 -7.07
C ARG A 20 -4.81 1.06 -7.61
N LEU A 21 -4.13 2.16 -7.31
CA LEU A 21 -4.34 3.42 -8.01
C LEU A 21 -3.61 3.38 -9.35
N ILE A 22 -4.35 3.60 -10.43
CA ILE A 22 -3.88 3.64 -11.81
C ILE A 22 -3.95 5.10 -12.24
N ALA A 23 -2.79 5.72 -12.48
CA ALA A 23 -2.73 7.12 -12.87
C ALA A 23 -3.10 7.29 -14.35
N GLY A 24 -4.01 8.22 -14.64
CA GLY A 24 -4.38 8.64 -15.99
C GLY A 24 -3.37 9.63 -16.58
N VAL A 25 -3.59 10.01 -17.84
CA VAL A 25 -2.84 11.13 -18.46
C VAL A 25 -3.20 12.50 -17.85
N VAL A 26 -4.36 12.55 -17.19
CA VAL A 26 -4.83 13.65 -16.34
C VAL A 26 -5.45 13.03 -15.08
N PRO A 27 -5.48 13.74 -13.93
CA PRO A 27 -6.00 13.19 -12.68
C PRO A 27 -7.45 12.67 -12.78
N GLU A 28 -8.30 13.32 -13.56
CA GLU A 28 -9.70 12.93 -13.74
C GLU A 28 -9.88 11.56 -14.44
N LEU A 29 -8.80 11.03 -15.03
CA LEU A 29 -8.74 9.70 -15.63
C LEU A 29 -8.03 8.67 -14.73
N ASP A 30 -7.71 9.05 -13.49
CA ASP A 30 -7.27 8.06 -12.52
C ASP A 30 -8.38 7.02 -12.27
N THR A 31 -7.97 5.82 -11.91
CA THR A 31 -8.91 4.75 -11.55
C THR A 31 -8.30 3.94 -10.42
N VAL A 32 -9.10 3.65 -9.40
CA VAL A 32 -8.71 2.68 -8.37
C VAL A 32 -9.35 1.34 -8.69
N GLN A 33 -8.52 0.32 -8.81
CA GLN A 33 -8.97 -1.07 -8.81
C GLN A 33 -8.93 -1.58 -7.37
N VAL A 34 -10.04 -2.11 -6.86
CA VAL A 34 -10.11 -2.78 -5.56
C VAL A 34 -10.40 -4.26 -5.78
N ASP A 35 -9.55 -5.12 -5.22
CA ASP A 35 -9.70 -6.56 -5.27
C ASP A 35 -10.55 -7.03 -4.09
N LEU A 36 -11.75 -7.50 -4.40
CA LEU A 36 -12.73 -7.98 -3.44
C LEU A 36 -12.86 -9.51 -3.52
N THR A 37 -13.35 -10.14 -2.46
CA THR A 37 -13.60 -11.60 -2.42
C THR A 37 -14.46 -12.09 -3.60
N HIS A 38 -15.38 -11.25 -4.09
CA HIS A 38 -16.36 -11.62 -5.11
C HIS A 38 -16.06 -10.99 -6.49
N GLY A 39 -14.87 -10.43 -6.70
CA GLY A 39 -14.47 -9.85 -7.97
C GLY A 39 -13.70 -8.56 -7.80
N THR A 40 -13.73 -7.71 -8.82
CA THR A 40 -12.97 -6.47 -8.86
C THR A 40 -13.92 -5.29 -9.02
N GLN A 41 -13.72 -4.25 -8.20
CA GLN A 41 -14.42 -2.97 -8.34
C GLN A 41 -13.49 -1.93 -8.95
N PHE A 42 -14.02 -1.10 -9.85
CA PHE A 42 -13.32 0.05 -10.39
C PHE A 42 -13.98 1.33 -9.88
N VAL A 43 -13.17 2.20 -9.29
CA VAL A 43 -13.59 3.50 -8.75
C VAL A 43 -12.97 4.59 -9.61
N HIS A 44 -13.82 5.44 -10.16
CA HIS A 44 -13.43 6.52 -11.07
C HIS A 44 -14.22 7.81 -10.79
N SER A 45 -15.00 7.86 -9.70
CA SER A 45 -15.67 9.09 -9.29
C SER A 45 -14.66 9.99 -8.59
N GLU A 46 -14.63 11.28 -8.91
CA GLU A 46 -13.60 12.18 -8.37
C GLU A 46 -13.65 12.29 -6.84
N ALA A 47 -14.85 12.24 -6.24
CA ALA A 47 -15.00 12.27 -4.78
C ALA A 47 -14.37 11.04 -4.10
N GLU A 48 -14.55 9.86 -4.68
CA GLU A 48 -13.93 8.64 -4.15
C GLU A 48 -12.43 8.61 -4.47
N LEU A 49 -12.01 8.99 -5.68
CA LEU A 49 -10.60 9.10 -6.05
C LEU A 49 -9.82 10.02 -5.11
N HIS A 50 -10.40 11.16 -4.73
CA HIS A 50 -9.80 12.06 -3.74
C HIS A 50 -9.53 11.34 -2.41
N THR A 51 -10.48 10.54 -1.94
CA THR A 51 -10.34 9.73 -0.72
C THR A 51 -9.19 8.72 -0.85
N TYR A 52 -9.14 7.98 -1.96
CA TYR A 52 -8.08 6.99 -2.17
C TYR A 52 -6.69 7.62 -2.35
N ARG A 53 -6.58 8.78 -3.00
CA ARG A 53 -5.32 9.52 -3.13
C ARG A 53 -4.80 9.95 -1.76
N ASN A 54 -5.66 10.51 -0.90
CA ASN A 54 -5.28 10.90 0.45
C ASN A 54 -4.85 9.68 1.29
N MET A 55 -5.60 8.58 1.22
CA MET A 55 -5.26 7.32 1.87
C MET A 55 -3.88 6.81 1.43
N MET A 56 -3.55 6.89 0.14
CA MET A 56 -2.22 6.50 -0.36
C MET A 56 -1.11 7.38 0.23
N VAL A 57 -1.32 8.70 0.35
CA VAL A 57 -0.37 9.61 1.01
C VAL A 57 -0.18 9.24 2.48
N GLU A 58 -1.27 9.01 3.22
CA GLU A 58 -1.20 8.61 4.64
C GLU A 58 -0.46 7.28 4.83
N VAL A 59 -0.72 6.28 3.96
CA VAL A 59 0.03 5.01 3.96
C VAL A 59 1.51 5.25 3.68
N GLU A 60 1.82 6.16 2.76
CA GLU A 60 3.20 6.55 2.46
C GLU A 60 3.90 7.29 3.61
N GLU A 61 3.19 7.99 4.48
CA GLU A 61 3.79 8.66 5.64
C GLU A 61 4.19 7.68 6.75
N VAL A 62 3.41 6.60 6.94
CA VAL A 62 3.68 5.59 7.97
C VAL A 62 4.56 4.44 7.49
N ALA A 63 4.75 4.29 6.19
CA ALA A 63 5.62 3.26 5.64
C ALA A 63 7.11 3.64 5.79
N LEU A 64 7.98 2.65 5.89
CA LEU A 64 9.43 2.87 5.81
C LEU A 64 9.81 3.44 4.44
N SER A 65 10.94 4.15 4.39
CA SER A 65 11.52 4.51 3.10
C SER A 65 11.86 3.25 2.30
N PRO A 66 12.03 3.35 0.98
CA PRO A 66 12.36 2.19 0.17
C PRO A 66 13.68 1.48 0.51
N GLN A 67 14.69 2.23 0.97
CA GLN A 67 15.95 1.65 1.42
C GLN A 67 15.73 0.88 2.72
N GLU A 68 15.11 1.52 3.70
CA GLU A 68 14.79 0.91 5.00
C GLU A 68 13.88 -0.31 4.86
N SER A 69 12.95 -0.28 3.90
CA SER A 69 12.08 -1.40 3.56
C SER A 69 12.87 -2.61 3.08
N ARG A 70 13.86 -2.41 2.19
CA ARG A 70 14.75 -3.50 1.74
C ARG A 70 15.59 -4.04 2.88
N ASP A 71 16.17 -3.16 3.70
CA ASP A 71 17.00 -3.56 4.82
C ASP A 71 16.19 -4.32 5.87
N PHE A 72 14.96 -3.89 6.12
CA PHE A 72 13.99 -4.58 6.97
C PHE A 72 13.67 -5.99 6.44
N ILE A 73 13.30 -6.11 5.16
CA ILE A 73 13.00 -7.42 4.53
C ILE A 73 14.20 -8.37 4.61
N HIS A 74 15.41 -7.91 4.30
CA HIS A 74 16.61 -8.74 4.38
C HIS A 74 16.92 -9.19 5.82
N ARG A 75 16.76 -8.29 6.79
CA ARG A 75 16.94 -8.60 8.22
C ARG A 75 15.96 -9.67 8.69
N VAL A 76 14.67 -9.50 8.43
CA VAL A 76 13.64 -10.51 8.76
C VAL A 76 13.94 -11.83 8.07
N GLY A 77 14.31 -11.81 6.78
CA GLY A 77 14.69 -13.02 6.05
C GLY A 77 15.90 -13.76 6.66
N LYS A 78 16.89 -13.05 7.20
CA LYS A 78 18.03 -13.63 7.92
C LYS A 78 17.62 -14.22 9.27
N GLU A 79 16.79 -13.51 10.03
CA GLU A 79 16.28 -13.96 11.33
C GLU A 79 15.46 -15.25 11.21
N LEU A 80 14.56 -15.32 10.22
CA LEU A 80 13.75 -16.51 9.97
C LEU A 80 14.60 -17.73 9.59
N LYS A 81 15.65 -17.53 8.78
CA LYS A 81 16.61 -18.60 8.43
C LYS A 81 17.46 -19.05 9.61
N GLY A 82 17.79 -18.13 10.52
CA GLY A 82 18.56 -18.43 11.72
C GLY A 82 17.78 -19.21 12.78
N LYS A 83 16.45 -19.04 12.84
CA LYS A 83 15.54 -19.78 13.76
C LYS A 83 15.18 -21.19 13.28
N ALA A 84 15.44 -21.53 12.02
CA ALA A 84 15.18 -22.85 11.45
C ALA A 84 16.36 -23.83 11.63
N ARG A 85 17.33 -23.48 12.47
CA ARG A 85 18.55 -24.23 12.75
C ARG A 85 18.70 -24.44 14.24
#